data_AF-A0A7V3MLM8-F1
#
_entry.id   AF-A0A7V3MLM8-F1
#
_cell.length_a   1.000
_cell.length_b   1.000
_cell.length_c   1.000
_cell.angle_alpha   90.00
_cell.angle_beta   90.00
_cell.angle_gamma   90.00
#
_symmetry.space_group_name_H-M   'P 1'
#
loop_
_entity.id
_entity.type
_entity.pdbx_description
1 polymer ?
#
loop_
_entity_poly.entity_id
_entity_poly.type
_entity_poly.pdbx_seq_one_letter_code
_entity_poly.pdbx_strand_id
1 'polypeptide(L)'
;MTSLSGDIVRNMARRSRWLTPLAFLASPTAFMLAFFAVPLGVLVATAFQHSSLYSTASGFTLDNFRTLLTDPLYRRVTVDTVVIATTAMVIQLVIALPLSYVLAFRAGALELPLLLALVVVDELNPIVRIYSWRMLLGREGIINDTLRWLGIIDRPLDWLLFTKFSVVVVLATSWV
;
A
#
# COMPACT_ATOMS: atom_id res chain seq x y z
N MET A 1 -32.19 -26.42 -50.59
CA MET A 1 -32.58 -26.35 -49.16
C MET A 1 -31.45 -26.87 -48.23
N THR A 2 -30.19 -26.50 -48.47
CA THR A 2 -29.02 -27.03 -47.74
C THR A 2 -28.10 -25.95 -47.15
N SER A 3 -28.32 -24.66 -47.42
CA SER A 3 -27.44 -23.58 -46.92
C SER A 3 -27.81 -23.02 -45.55
N LEU A 4 -29.08 -23.11 -45.12
CA LEU A 4 -29.56 -22.49 -43.88
C LEU A 4 -29.11 -23.19 -42.59
N SER A 5 -28.62 -24.43 -42.68
CA SER A 5 -28.10 -25.20 -41.52
C SER A 5 -26.69 -24.76 -41.12
N GLY A 6 -25.84 -24.41 -42.11
CA GLY A 6 -24.43 -24.06 -41.87
C GLY A 6 -24.21 -22.73 -41.16
N ASP A 7 -25.13 -21.78 -41.33
CA ASP A 7 -25.00 -20.44 -40.75
C ASP A 7 -25.51 -20.38 -39.29
N ILE A 8 -26.49 -21.21 -38.94
CA ILE A 8 -26.98 -21.34 -37.56
C ILE A 8 -25.92 -22.01 -36.67
N VAL A 9 -25.29 -23.09 -37.18
CA VAL A 9 -24.22 -23.79 -36.47
C VAL A 9 -22.97 -22.92 -36.29
N ARG A 10 -22.60 -22.12 -37.31
CA ARG A 10 -21.50 -21.14 -37.20
C ARG A 10 -21.80 -20.03 -36.17
N ASN A 11 -23.03 -19.55 -36.10
CA ASN A 11 -23.42 -18.51 -35.13
C ASN A 11 -23.46 -19.05 -33.69
N MET A 12 -23.85 -20.30 -33.45
CA MET A 12 -23.78 -20.92 -32.13
C MET A 12 -22.34 -21.16 -31.67
N ALA A 13 -21.45 -21.57 -32.57
CA ALA A 13 -20.02 -21.72 -32.27
C ALA A 13 -19.32 -20.38 -31.97
N ARG A 14 -19.71 -19.29 -32.63
CA ARG A 14 -19.18 -17.94 -32.35
C ARG A 14 -19.65 -17.36 -31.02
N ARG A 15 -20.90 -17.61 -30.61
CA ARG A 15 -21.46 -17.13 -29.33
C ARG A 15 -20.94 -17.93 -28.13
N SER A 16 -20.69 -19.23 -28.31
CA SER A 16 -20.13 -20.14 -27.29
C SER A 16 -18.67 -19.82 -26.93
N ARG A 17 -17.84 -19.38 -27.89
CA ARG A 17 -16.41 -19.04 -27.67
C ARG A 17 -16.15 -17.87 -26.73
N TRP A 18 -17.14 -17.00 -26.49
CA TRP A 18 -17.02 -15.84 -25.58
C TRP A 18 -17.79 -16.02 -24.26
N LEU A 19 -18.83 -16.87 -24.24
CA LEU A 19 -19.62 -17.12 -23.03
C LEU A 19 -18.94 -18.12 -22.07
N THR A 20 -18.16 -19.07 -22.60
CA THR A 20 -17.37 -20.01 -21.79
C THR A 20 -16.27 -19.34 -20.95
N PRO A 21 -15.43 -18.41 -21.47
CA PRO A 21 -14.49 -17.68 -20.63
C PRO A 21 -15.18 -16.74 -19.63
N LEU A 22 -16.30 -16.10 -20.01
CA LEU A 22 -17.08 -15.27 -19.08
C LEU A 22 -17.66 -16.10 -17.92
N ALA A 23 -18.21 -17.29 -18.19
CA ALA A 23 -18.73 -18.17 -17.15
C ALA A 23 -17.62 -18.73 -16.24
N PHE A 24 -16.43 -18.99 -16.79
CA PHE A 24 -15.27 -19.42 -16.01
C PHE A 24 -14.72 -18.31 -15.12
N LEU A 25 -14.75 -17.06 -15.57
CA LEU A 25 -14.37 -15.88 -14.78
C LEU A 25 -15.46 -15.46 -13.78
N ALA A 26 -16.74 -15.77 -14.05
CA ALA A 26 -17.86 -15.39 -13.19
C ALA A 26 -17.79 -16.04 -11.80
N SER A 27 -17.32 -17.28 -11.69
CA SER A 27 -17.20 -17.98 -10.40
C SER A 27 -16.13 -17.36 -9.48
N PRO A 28 -14.86 -17.19 -9.91
CA PRO A 28 -13.84 -16.51 -9.11
C PRO A 28 -14.19 -15.06 -8.78
N THR A 29 -14.77 -14.32 -9.74
CA THR A 29 -15.15 -12.91 -9.52
C THR A 29 -16.30 -12.79 -8.54
N ALA A 30 -17.34 -13.63 -8.63
CA ALA A 30 -18.43 -13.64 -7.66
C ALA A 30 -17.94 -14.01 -6.25
N PHE A 31 -17.05 -15.00 -6.15
CA PHE A 31 -16.43 -15.37 -4.88
C PHE A 31 -15.62 -14.21 -4.28
N MET A 32 -14.72 -13.59 -5.05
CA MET A 32 -13.94 -12.43 -4.59
C MET A 32 -14.84 -11.27 -4.18
N LEU A 33 -15.87 -10.97 -4.98
CA LEU A 33 -16.79 -9.89 -4.71
C LEU A 33 -17.57 -10.14 -3.42
N ALA A 34 -18.07 -11.36 -3.19
CA ALA A 34 -18.70 -11.73 -1.94
C ALA A 34 -17.73 -11.64 -0.75
N PHE A 35 -16.51 -12.16 -0.92
CA PHE A 35 -15.48 -12.17 0.12
C PHE A 35 -15.08 -10.77 0.58
N PHE A 36 -15.02 -9.79 -0.33
CA PHE A 36 -14.75 -8.38 0.02
C PHE A 36 -16.01 -7.61 0.44
N ALA A 37 -17.17 -7.89 -0.18
CA ALA A 37 -18.41 -7.19 0.11
C ALA A 37 -18.93 -7.48 1.52
N VAL A 38 -18.78 -8.70 2.03
CA VAL A 38 -19.21 -9.07 3.39
C VAL A 38 -18.50 -8.23 4.47
N PRO A 39 -17.16 -8.23 4.59
CA PRO A 39 -16.47 -7.43 5.61
C PRO A 39 -16.64 -5.92 5.38
N LEU A 40 -16.74 -5.45 4.14
CA LEU A 40 -17.07 -4.04 3.86
C LEU A 40 -18.49 -3.69 4.33
N GLY A 41 -19.45 -4.57 4.10
CA GLY A 41 -20.82 -4.40 4.58
C GLY A 41 -20.89 -4.36 6.10
N VAL A 42 -20.15 -5.25 6.78
CA VAL A 42 -20.02 -5.24 8.24
C VAL A 42 -19.36 -3.94 8.71
N LEU A 43 -18.28 -3.48 8.07
CA LEU A 43 -17.60 -2.22 8.38
C LEU A 43 -18.54 -1.01 8.23
N VAL A 44 -19.32 -0.96 7.15
CA VAL A 44 -20.30 0.11 6.92
C VAL A 44 -21.40 0.04 7.98
N ALA A 45 -21.92 -1.15 8.28
CA ALA A 45 -22.94 -1.32 9.32
C ALA A 45 -22.44 -0.87 10.70
N THR A 46 -21.19 -1.20 11.07
CA THR A 46 -20.60 -0.78 12.36
C THR A 46 -20.25 0.70 12.38
N ALA A 47 -19.96 1.33 11.24
CA ALA A 47 -19.70 2.77 11.16
C ALA A 47 -20.93 3.62 11.58
N PHE A 48 -22.15 3.08 11.41
CA PHE A 48 -23.37 3.73 11.87
C PHE A 48 -23.86 3.25 13.23
N GLN A 49 -23.16 2.32 13.89
CA GLN A 49 -23.51 1.91 15.25
C GLN A 49 -22.80 2.79 16.28
N HIS A 50 -23.35 2.88 17.48
CA HIS A 50 -22.68 3.56 18.59
C HIS A 50 -21.36 2.84 18.90
N SER A 51 -20.25 3.47 18.54
CA SER A 51 -18.91 2.94 18.81
C SER A 51 -18.45 3.45 20.17
N SER A 52 -18.75 2.70 21.23
CA SER A 52 -18.21 2.97 22.56
C SER A 52 -18.02 1.65 23.31
N LEU A 53 -16.78 1.39 23.75
CA LEU A 53 -16.41 0.22 24.56
C LEU A 53 -17.22 0.12 25.87
N TYR A 54 -17.89 1.20 26.28
CA TYR A 54 -18.64 1.33 27.53
C TYR A 54 -20.12 1.70 27.35
N SER A 55 -20.63 1.78 26.11
CA SER A 55 -22.01 2.19 25.86
C SER A 55 -22.85 0.98 25.45
N THR A 56 -23.89 0.69 26.23
CA THR A 56 -24.92 -0.30 25.89
C THR A 56 -26.01 0.30 24.97
N ALA A 57 -25.80 1.51 24.44
CA ALA A 57 -26.75 2.14 23.53
C ALA A 57 -26.76 1.39 22.19
N SER A 58 -27.83 0.66 21.91
CA SER A 58 -28.10 0.07 20.61
C SER A 58 -28.88 1.06 19.75
N GLY A 59 -28.41 1.33 18.54
CA GLY A 59 -29.09 2.25 17.62
C GLY A 59 -28.19 2.80 16.52
N PHE A 60 -28.81 3.21 15.42
CA PHE A 60 -28.16 3.88 14.30
C PHE A 60 -27.82 5.33 14.68
N THR A 61 -26.57 5.75 14.48
CA THR A 61 -26.09 7.11 14.76
C THR A 61 -25.18 7.63 13.64
N LEU A 62 -25.20 8.95 13.47
CA LEU A 62 -24.30 9.71 12.59
C LEU A 62 -23.20 10.43 13.38
N ASP A 63 -23.18 10.28 14.70
CA ASP A 63 -22.24 10.99 15.58
C ASP A 63 -20.78 10.60 15.32
N ASN A 64 -20.53 9.36 14.88
CA ASN A 64 -19.19 8.93 14.46
C ASN A 64 -18.65 9.82 13.33
N PHE A 65 -19.47 10.10 12.31
CA PHE A 65 -19.06 10.95 11.18
C PHE A 65 -18.88 12.40 11.60
N ARG A 66 -19.73 12.91 12.50
CA ARG A 66 -19.56 14.25 13.06
C ARG A 66 -18.24 14.35 13.82
N THR A 67 -17.96 13.39 14.69
CA THR A 67 -16.70 13.32 15.47
C THR A 67 -15.49 13.30 14.54
N LEU A 68 -15.49 12.44 13.51
CA LEU A 68 -14.41 12.36 12.51
C LEU A 68 -14.10 13.71 11.83
N LEU A 69 -15.12 14.53 11.57
CA LEU A 69 -14.97 15.82 10.88
C LEU A 69 -14.66 16.98 11.83
N THR A 70 -15.22 16.97 13.04
CA THR A 70 -15.11 18.10 13.97
C THR A 70 -13.91 17.98 14.91
N ASP A 71 -13.47 16.77 15.20
CA ASP A 71 -12.41 16.54 16.17
C ASP A 71 -11.04 16.99 15.61
N PRO A 72 -10.34 17.93 16.30
CA PRO A 72 -9.03 18.42 15.88
C PRO A 72 -7.96 17.34 15.75
N LEU A 73 -8.04 16.26 16.55
CA LEU A 73 -7.10 15.16 16.52
C LEU A 73 -7.21 14.39 15.20
N TYR A 74 -8.41 13.98 14.81
CA TYR A 74 -8.64 13.27 13.55
C TYR A 74 -8.20 14.12 12.36
N ARG A 75 -8.56 15.42 12.34
CA ARG A 75 -8.12 16.33 11.28
C ARG A 75 -6.60 16.44 11.19
N ARG A 76 -5.91 16.55 12.33
CA ARG A 76 -4.44 16.61 12.38
C ARG A 76 -3.82 15.32 11.85
N VAL A 77 -4.30 14.16 12.31
CA VAL A 77 -3.79 12.85 11.85
C VAL A 77 -4.03 12.68 10.35
N THR A 78 -5.20 13.05 9.82
CA THR A 78 -5.48 12.98 8.38
C THR A 78 -4.51 13.83 7.58
N VAL A 79 -4.29 15.10 7.97
CA VAL A 79 -3.33 15.98 7.29
C VAL A 79 -1.92 15.42 7.37
N ASP A 80 -1.50 14.93 8.54
CA ASP A 80 -0.17 14.36 8.74
C ASP A 80 0.04 13.14 7.84
N THR A 81 -0.94 12.24 7.75
CA THR A 81 -0.89 11.07 6.85
C THR A 81 -0.78 11.48 5.39
N VAL A 82 -1.57 12.46 4.93
CA VAL A 82 -1.49 12.96 3.54
C VAL A 82 -0.12 13.56 3.27
N VAL A 83 0.39 14.41 4.15
CA VAL A 83 1.71 15.03 3.98
C VAL A 83 2.82 13.99 3.94
N ILE A 84 2.80 13.01 4.85
CA ILE A 84 3.78 11.92 4.88
C ILE A 84 3.72 11.10 3.60
N ALA A 85 2.52 10.68 3.18
CA ALA A 85 2.33 9.86 1.98
C ALA A 85 2.78 10.59 0.71
N THR A 86 2.40 11.86 0.55
CA THR A 86 2.82 12.67 -0.61
C THR A 86 4.32 12.92 -0.60
N THR A 87 4.91 13.21 0.56
CA THR A 87 6.37 13.42 0.66
C THR A 87 7.13 12.15 0.31
N ALA A 88 6.73 11.00 0.84
CA ALA A 88 7.32 9.71 0.51
C ALA A 88 7.18 9.41 -0.99
N MET A 89 5.97 9.56 -1.55
CA MET A 89 5.72 9.36 -2.98
C MET A 89 6.62 10.24 -3.86
N VAL A 90 6.79 11.53 -3.53
CA VAL A 90 7.65 12.43 -4.31
C VAL A 90 9.11 11.99 -4.25
N ILE A 91 9.62 11.63 -3.07
CA ILE A 91 10.99 11.12 -2.90
C ILE A 91 11.18 9.84 -3.74
N GLN A 92 10.22 8.92 -3.68
CA GLN A 92 10.27 7.69 -4.47
C GLN A 92 10.28 7.96 -5.96
N LEU A 93 9.43 8.86 -6.47
CA LEU A 93 9.43 9.23 -7.88
C LEU A 93 10.76 9.83 -8.32
N VAL A 94 11.34 10.71 -7.49
CA VAL A 94 12.64 11.33 -7.77
C VAL A 94 13.77 10.29 -7.86
N ILE A 95 13.68 9.18 -7.13
CA ILE A 95 14.67 8.10 -7.16
C ILE A 95 14.36 7.07 -8.26
N ALA A 96 13.11 6.66 -8.41
CA ALA A 96 12.67 5.61 -9.31
C ALA A 96 12.71 6.05 -10.79
N LEU A 97 12.45 7.32 -11.09
CA LEU A 97 12.52 7.84 -12.46
C LEU A 97 13.93 7.77 -13.07
N PRO A 98 14.98 8.30 -12.44
CA PRO A 98 16.33 8.17 -12.99
C PRO A 98 16.79 6.70 -13.00
N LEU A 99 16.43 5.91 -11.99
CA LEU A 99 16.76 4.49 -11.94
C LEU A 99 16.13 3.71 -13.10
N SER A 100 14.83 3.87 -13.34
CA SER A 100 14.12 3.23 -14.44
C SER A 100 14.62 3.70 -15.80
N TYR A 101 14.99 4.97 -15.95
CA TYR A 101 15.63 5.48 -17.16
C TYR A 101 16.98 4.80 -17.44
N VAL A 102 17.83 4.65 -16.41
CA VAL A 102 19.12 3.96 -16.55
C VAL A 102 18.90 2.48 -16.88
N LEU A 103 17.95 1.82 -16.23
CA LEU A 103 17.62 0.42 -16.49
C LEU A 103 17.11 0.22 -17.92
N ALA A 104 16.17 1.04 -18.38
CA ALA A 104 15.54 0.89 -19.68
C ALA A 104 16.47 1.24 -20.86
N PHE A 105 17.40 2.20 -20.69
CA PHE A 105 18.17 2.74 -21.82
C PHE A 105 19.68 2.52 -21.74
N ARG A 106 20.24 2.19 -20.55
CA ARG A 106 21.70 2.16 -20.33
C ARG A 106 22.20 0.82 -19.77
N ALA A 107 21.35 -0.03 -19.21
CA ALA A 107 21.80 -1.22 -18.48
C ALA A 107 22.31 -2.36 -19.40
N GLY A 108 21.82 -2.47 -20.63
CA GLY A 108 22.29 -3.48 -21.59
C GLY A 108 22.24 -4.89 -21.00
N ALA A 109 23.37 -5.60 -21.00
CA ALA A 109 23.47 -6.95 -20.42
C ALA A 109 23.21 -7.02 -18.90
N LEU A 110 23.27 -5.90 -18.18
CA LEU A 110 23.02 -5.83 -16.75
C LEU A 110 21.55 -5.55 -16.38
N GLU A 111 20.66 -5.36 -17.35
CA GLU A 111 19.25 -5.05 -17.10
C GLU A 111 18.57 -6.12 -16.23
N LEU A 112 18.60 -7.38 -16.69
CA LEU A 112 17.99 -8.51 -15.98
C LEU A 112 18.55 -8.72 -14.56
N PRO A 113 19.89 -8.80 -14.32
CA PRO A 113 20.40 -8.98 -12.97
C PRO A 113 20.12 -7.79 -12.05
N LEU A 114 20.10 -6.54 -12.56
CA LEU A 114 19.76 -5.38 -11.75
C LEU A 114 18.28 -5.36 -11.37
N LEU A 115 17.39 -5.70 -12.30
CA LEU A 115 15.95 -5.83 -12.02
C LEU A 115 15.69 -6.92 -10.97
N LEU A 116 16.32 -8.09 -11.13
CA LEU A 116 16.19 -9.19 -10.17
C LEU A 116 16.74 -8.79 -8.79
N ALA A 117 17.87 -8.09 -8.74
CA ALA A 117 18.42 -7.60 -7.48
C ALA A 117 17.46 -6.62 -6.77
N LEU A 118 16.83 -5.70 -7.52
CA LEU A 118 15.84 -4.78 -6.95
C LEU A 118 14.64 -5.52 -6.36
N VAL A 119 14.05 -6.43 -7.14
CA VAL A 119 12.86 -7.19 -6.70
C VAL A 119 13.17 -8.05 -5.48
N VAL A 120 14.33 -8.73 -5.47
CA VAL A 120 14.71 -9.59 -4.33
C VAL A 120 14.95 -8.76 -3.06
N VAL A 121 15.51 -7.56 -3.18
CA VAL A 121 15.72 -6.67 -2.04
C VAL A 121 14.38 -6.12 -1.51
N ASP A 122 13.43 -5.85 -2.39
CA ASP A 122 12.09 -5.36 -2.01
C ASP A 122 11.25 -6.45 -1.31
N GLU A 123 11.34 -7.70 -1.76
CA GLU A 123 10.61 -8.85 -1.19
C GLU A 123 11.12 -9.31 0.19
N LEU A 124 12.08 -8.60 0.78
CA LEU A 124 12.50 -8.84 2.15
C LEU A 124 11.34 -8.60 3.12
N ASN A 125 11.31 -9.36 4.20
CA ASN A 125 10.23 -9.26 5.19
C ASN A 125 10.11 -7.81 5.72
N PRO A 126 8.94 -7.16 5.55
CA PRO A 126 8.76 -5.75 5.91
C PRO A 126 8.96 -5.49 7.40
N ILE A 127 8.68 -6.49 8.25
CA ILE A 127 8.89 -6.40 9.69
C ILE A 127 10.39 -6.30 10.01
N VAL A 128 11.22 -7.15 9.37
CA VAL A 128 12.68 -7.12 9.55
C VAL A 128 13.21 -5.73 9.20
N ARG A 129 12.74 -5.19 8.07
CA ARG A 129 13.12 -3.86 7.59
C ARG A 129 12.79 -2.74 8.58
N ILE A 130 11.58 -2.76 9.16
CA ILE A 130 11.17 -1.77 10.18
C ILE A 130 12.08 -1.85 11.41
N TYR A 131 12.40 -3.07 11.89
CA TYR A 131 13.29 -3.23 13.04
C TYR A 131 14.73 -2.81 12.74
N SER A 132 15.24 -3.09 11.54
CA SER A 132 16.55 -2.63 11.11
C SER A 132 16.64 -1.10 11.12
N TRP A 133 15.65 -0.40 10.54
CA TRP A 133 15.60 1.06 10.60
C TRP A 133 15.47 1.59 12.03
N ARG A 134 14.70 0.91 12.88
CA ARG A 134 14.57 1.28 14.30
C ARG A 134 15.91 1.15 15.04
N MET A 135 16.68 0.10 14.76
CA MET A 135 18.04 -0.07 15.30
C MET A 135 19.01 0.99 14.77
N LEU A 136 18.93 1.35 13.49
CA LEU A 136 19.81 2.36 12.89
C LEU A 136 19.54 3.77 13.41
N LEU A 137 18.27 4.15 13.48
CA LEU A 137 17.81 5.51 13.82
C LEU A 137 17.64 5.72 15.34
N GLY A 138 17.71 4.67 16.14
CA GLY A 138 17.59 4.74 17.59
C GLY A 138 18.68 5.57 18.26
N ARG A 139 18.46 5.94 19.52
CA ARG A 139 19.41 6.74 20.32
C ARG A 139 20.78 6.07 20.44
N GLU A 140 20.81 4.76 20.61
CA GLU A 140 22.01 3.90 20.61
C GLU A 140 22.20 3.20 19.26
N GLY A 141 21.70 3.82 18.20
CA GLY A 141 21.80 3.29 16.85
C GLY A 141 23.10 3.67 16.16
N ILE A 142 23.45 2.90 15.13
CA ILE A 142 24.69 3.06 14.35
C ILE A 142 24.85 4.50 13.84
N ILE A 143 23.77 5.18 13.46
CA ILE A 143 23.84 6.56 12.95
C ILE A 143 24.30 7.52 14.05
N ASN A 144 23.68 7.47 15.24
CA ASN A 144 24.05 8.32 16.36
C ASN A 144 25.47 7.99 16.88
N ASP A 145 25.84 6.72 16.93
CA ASP A 145 27.18 6.29 17.34
C ASP A 145 28.26 6.78 16.39
N THR A 146 28.02 6.67 15.08
CA THR A 146 28.96 7.13 14.06
C THR A 146 29.12 8.65 14.08
N LEU A 147 28.02 9.40 14.23
CA LEU A 147 28.05 10.86 14.34
C LEU A 147 28.79 11.35 15.61
N ARG A 148 28.63 10.62 16.72
CA ARG A 148 29.38 10.87 17.96
C ARG A 148 30.86 10.57 17.80
N TRP A 149 31.20 9.44 17.17
CA TRP A 149 32.59 9.05 16.90
C TRP A 149 33.31 10.06 15.99
N LEU A 150 32.62 10.62 15.00
CA LEU A 150 33.13 11.69 14.14
C LEU A 150 33.23 13.05 14.83
N GLY A 151 32.75 13.20 16.07
CA GLY A 151 32.75 14.46 16.81
C GLY A 151 31.78 15.52 16.27
N ILE A 152 30.79 15.13 15.46
CA ILE A 152 29.80 16.05 14.86
C ILE A 152 28.72 16.40 15.90
N ILE A 153 28.40 15.47 16.81
CA ILE A 153 27.37 15.64 17.84
C ILE A 153 27.88 15.16 19.21
N ASP A 154 27.53 15.88 20.27
CA ASP A 154 27.85 15.48 21.67
C ASP A 154 26.76 14.61 22.30
N ARG A 155 25.52 14.69 21.79
CA ARG A 155 24.35 13.97 22.31
C ARG A 155 23.57 13.31 21.17
N PRO A 156 22.92 12.15 21.41
CA PRO A 156 22.12 11.47 20.39
C PRO A 156 21.00 12.37 19.85
N LEU A 157 20.74 12.28 18.54
CA LEU A 157 19.66 13.00 17.90
C LEU A 157 18.33 12.27 18.17
N ASP A 158 17.59 12.77 19.15
CA ASP A 158 16.29 12.22 19.56
C ASP A 158 15.21 12.27 18.49
N TRP A 159 15.33 13.19 17.53
CA TRP A 159 14.36 13.37 16.46
C TRP A 159 14.50 12.34 15.33
N LEU A 160 15.55 11.52 15.31
CA LEU A 160 15.75 10.51 14.27
C LEU A 160 14.76 9.34 14.35
N LEU A 161 14.23 9.05 15.54
CA LEU A 161 13.29 7.95 15.79
C LEU A 161 11.97 8.47 16.38
N PHE A 162 10.85 7.81 16.05
CA PHE A 162 9.50 8.17 16.49
C PHE A 162 9.02 9.56 16.03
N THR A 163 9.55 10.05 14.92
CA THR A 163 9.10 11.31 14.30
C THR A 163 8.57 11.06 12.89
N LYS A 164 7.92 12.08 12.31
CA LYS A 164 7.46 12.06 10.92
C LYS A 164 8.61 11.79 9.94
N PHE A 165 9.81 12.24 10.27
CA PHE A 165 11.01 11.98 9.47
C PHE A 165 11.29 10.48 9.35
N SER A 166 11.31 9.75 10.48
CA SER A 166 11.54 8.30 10.48
C SER A 166 10.49 7.57 9.64
N VAL A 167 9.23 7.99 9.74
CA VAL A 167 8.13 7.40 8.96
C VAL A 167 8.34 7.63 7.47
N VAL A 168 8.69 8.84 7.04
CA VAL A 168 8.96 9.15 5.64
C VAL A 168 10.17 8.36 5.12
N VAL A 169 11.26 8.26 5.88
CA VAL A 169 12.46 7.49 5.49
C VAL A 169 12.12 6.01 5.31
N VAL A 170 11.41 5.41 6.27
CA VAL A 170 11.01 4.01 6.18
C VAL A 170 10.07 3.81 4.98
N LEU A 171 9.03 4.62 4.82
CA LEU A 171 8.10 4.49 3.69
C LEU A 171 8.77 4.71 2.33
N ALA A 172 9.59 5.76 2.20
CA ALA A 172 10.24 6.09 0.94
C ALA A 172 11.26 5.03 0.52
N THR A 173 11.89 4.34 1.47
CA THR A 173 12.76 3.23 1.15
C THR A 173 11.96 1.95 0.93
N SER A 174 10.92 1.70 1.73
CA SER A 174 10.13 0.45 1.77
C SER A 174 9.58 -0.05 0.44
N TRP A 175 9.40 0.83 -0.54
CA TRP A 175 8.67 0.56 -1.77
C TRP A 175 9.39 1.14 -3.00
N VAL A 176 10.73 1.09 -3.00
CA VAL A 176 11.62 1.47 -4.12
C VAL A 176 12.46 0.27 -4.50
#